data_AF-A0A9D6E6Q6-F1
#
_entry.id   AF-A0A9D6E6Q6-F1
#
_cell.length_a   1.000
_cell.length_b   1.000
_cell.length_c   1.000
_cell.angle_alpha   90.00
_cell.angle_beta   90.00
_cell.angle_gamma   90.00
#
_symmetry.space_group_name_H-M   'P 1'
#
loop_
_entity.id
_entity.type
_entity.pdbx_description
1 polymer ?
#
loop_
_entity_poly.entity_id
_entity_poly.type
_entity_poly.pdbx_seq_one_letter_code
_entity_poly.pdbx_strand_id
1 'polypeptide(L)'
;MIQIITKKGRQGRPTVNLRVRQGAAWLPDPFHLFPPTYYKNSAGEIVEFNVLENDCLEYGNCSWFTTGHAQSYGSEMRGGSEAVQYYFSADWDRDEGAVPYNWKNKLSGRANLTYVPTEDLTVDFSLGGIRSRAQSGSTQQPLSTAIIWSCPAPGCERGSGFPNAIDGPFRGYIAYLPEIYEEDVEGFENLDRTIFSVAAKHDPWPWLNHRLTVGGDFGMTKTSNLWRASGRIGSILPSGRREVWHVRSTFVNLDYGATGTVEPIANLSLATSAGVQFYRKAREDASARADVLPVKALETLSSGSIQTATEEIIENKTLGAYAQEQVSWKDRIFLTGALRGDDNSAFGKEFDFVLYPKFSGSWVVTDEPFFADNPLFSTLKLRAAWGKAGQQPDVFAALRTYEASVGPGGVPTLTPSA
;
A
#
# COMPACT_ATOMS: atom_id res chain seq x y z
N MET A 1 -10.07 -7.42 -8.53
CA MET A 1 -11.36 -6.94 -7.98
C MET A 1 -11.10 -6.38 -6.59
N ILE A 2 -11.31 -5.08 -6.37
CA ILE A 2 -11.26 -4.50 -5.02
C ILE A 2 -12.62 -4.76 -4.37
N GLN A 3 -12.70 -5.75 -3.47
CA GLN A 3 -13.87 -5.94 -2.63
C GLN A 3 -13.77 -5.01 -1.42
N ILE A 4 -14.53 -3.91 -1.44
CA ILE A 4 -14.60 -2.99 -0.31
C ILE A 4 -15.66 -3.52 0.67
N ILE A 5 -15.23 -4.25 1.70
CA ILE A 5 -16.11 -4.65 2.82
C ILE A 5 -16.26 -3.43 3.74
N THR A 6 -17.40 -2.76 3.69
CA THR A 6 -17.66 -1.51 4.43
C THR A 6 -18.53 -1.75 5.66
N LYS A 7 -18.23 -1.04 6.76
CA LYS A 7 -19.17 -0.93 7.87
C LYS A 7 -20.41 -0.18 7.39
N LYS A 8 -21.58 -0.81 7.48
CA LYS A 8 -22.86 -0.22 7.08
C LYS A 8 -23.53 0.52 8.25
N GLY A 9 -24.44 1.43 7.90
CA GLY A 9 -25.40 1.99 8.85
C GLY A 9 -26.33 0.91 9.40
N ARG A 10 -27.10 1.25 10.43
CA ARG A 10 -28.14 0.37 10.99
C ARG A 10 -29.39 1.22 11.22
N GLN A 11 -30.56 0.63 10.99
CA GLN A 11 -31.83 1.24 11.37
C GLN A 11 -31.84 1.50 12.88
N GLY A 12 -32.27 2.70 13.26
CA GLY A 12 -32.42 3.10 14.66
C GLY A 12 -31.86 4.48 14.95
N ARG A 13 -31.97 4.86 16.22
CA ARG A 13 -31.48 6.16 16.70
C ARG A 13 -29.99 6.31 16.41
N PRO A 14 -29.54 7.55 16.09
CA PRO A 14 -28.12 7.80 15.88
C PRO A 14 -27.30 7.37 17.10
N THR A 15 -26.27 6.57 16.86
CA THR A 15 -25.27 6.20 17.85
C THR A 15 -23.96 6.87 17.45
N VAL A 16 -23.32 7.50 18.43
CA VAL A 16 -22.01 8.13 18.27
C VAL A 16 -21.04 7.42 19.21
N ASN A 17 -19.95 6.90 18.67
CA ASN A 17 -18.85 6.38 19.46
C ASN A 17 -17.64 7.28 19.28
N LEU A 18 -17.08 7.73 20.40
CA LEU A 18 -15.84 8.46 20.44
C LEU A 18 -14.72 7.51 20.85
N ARG A 19 -13.58 7.61 20.19
CA ARG A 19 -12.36 6.87 20.51
C ARG A 19 -11.24 7.85 20.78
N VAL A 20 -10.53 7.62 21.89
CA VAL A 20 -9.31 8.35 22.22
C VAL A 20 -8.23 7.31 22.49
N ARG A 21 -7.07 7.48 21.87
CA ARG A 21 -5.86 6.69 22.14
C ARG A 21 -4.74 7.64 22.50
N GLN A 22 -3.97 7.26 23.51
CA GLN A 22 -2.74 7.92 23.92
C GLN A 22 -1.67 6.84 24.12
N GLY A 23 -0.42 7.17 23.83
CA GLY A 23 0.71 6.26 23.92
C GLY A 23 2.02 7.01 23.86
N ALA A 24 3.08 6.34 24.29
CA ALA A 24 4.45 6.83 24.21
C ALA A 24 5.33 5.78 23.54
N ALA A 25 6.28 6.24 22.73
CA ALA A 25 7.30 5.42 22.09
C ALA A 25 8.66 5.98 22.50
N TRP A 26 9.45 5.20 23.23
CA TRP A 26 10.80 5.59 23.63
C TRP A 26 11.74 4.41 23.42
N LEU A 27 13.03 4.71 23.38
CA LEU A 27 14.09 3.73 23.25
C LEU A 27 14.85 3.65 24.59
N PRO A 28 14.54 2.68 25.46
CA PRO A 28 15.18 2.57 26.76
C PRO A 28 16.62 2.07 26.62
N ASP A 29 17.58 2.73 27.25
CA ASP A 29 18.99 2.31 27.28
C ASP A 29 19.59 2.07 25.87
N PRO A 30 19.82 3.15 25.10
CA PRO A 30 20.34 3.04 23.74
C PRO A 30 21.71 2.35 23.69
N PHE A 31 22.52 2.42 24.74
CA PHE A 31 23.85 1.81 24.79
C PHE A 31 23.80 0.28 24.76
N HIS A 32 22.82 -0.33 25.43
CA HIS A 32 22.65 -1.79 25.43
C HIS A 32 21.78 -2.28 24.27
N LEU A 33 20.85 -1.47 23.78
CA LEU A 33 20.01 -1.82 22.64
C LEU A 33 20.78 -1.85 21.32
N PHE A 34 21.76 -0.96 21.15
CA PHE A 34 22.68 -0.98 20.02
C PHE A 34 23.96 -1.71 20.46
N PRO A 35 24.12 -3.00 20.10
CA PRO A 35 25.29 -3.76 20.52
C PRO A 35 26.56 -3.10 19.97
N PRO A 36 27.67 -3.17 20.71
CA PRO A 36 28.94 -2.65 20.26
C PRO A 36 29.39 -3.37 18.99
N THR A 37 30.10 -2.63 18.14
CA THR A 37 30.83 -3.19 17.00
C THR A 37 32.23 -3.62 17.43
N TYR A 38 32.85 -4.46 16.62
CA TYR A 38 34.20 -4.96 16.89
C TYR A 38 35.07 -4.71 15.67
N TYR A 39 36.26 -4.20 15.89
CA TYR A 39 37.26 -4.03 14.82
C TYR A 39 38.63 -4.55 15.27
N LYS A 40 39.48 -4.88 14.31
CA LYS A 40 40.86 -5.28 14.56
C LYS A 40 41.76 -4.05 14.44
N ASN A 41 42.44 -3.67 15.52
CA ASN A 41 43.36 -2.53 15.50
C ASN A 41 44.67 -2.86 14.75
N SER A 42 45.50 -1.85 14.52
CA SER A 42 46.83 -1.97 13.90
C SER A 42 47.80 -2.90 14.65
N ALA A 43 47.61 -3.09 15.97
CA ALA A 43 48.35 -4.07 16.77
C ALA A 43 47.83 -5.52 16.62
N GLY A 44 46.70 -5.70 15.93
CA GLY A 44 46.08 -6.99 15.68
C GLY A 44 45.10 -7.46 16.76
N GLU A 45 44.76 -6.61 17.71
CA GLU A 45 43.83 -6.87 18.82
C GLU A 45 42.39 -6.58 18.38
N ILE A 46 41.44 -7.35 18.91
CA ILE A 46 40.01 -7.08 18.72
C ILE A 46 39.60 -6.03 19.76
N VAL A 47 39.11 -4.89 19.27
CA VAL A 47 38.62 -3.78 20.09
C VAL A 47 37.11 -3.72 19.97
N GLU A 48 36.43 -3.64 21.11
CA GLU A 48 35.00 -3.39 21.23
C GLU A 48 34.76 -1.87 21.18
N PHE A 49 33.78 -1.44 20.39
CA PHE A 49 33.47 -0.04 20.17
C PHE A 49 31.96 0.19 20.16
N ASN A 50 31.48 1.08 21.03
CA ASN A 50 30.12 1.59 20.98
C ASN A 50 30.16 3.06 20.56
N VAL A 51 29.67 3.36 19.35
CA VAL A 51 29.72 4.72 18.81
C VAL A 51 28.88 5.70 19.63
N LEU A 52 27.78 5.24 20.24
CA LEU A 52 26.95 6.09 21.08
C LEU A 52 27.69 6.43 22.37
N GLU A 53 28.30 5.44 23.02
CA GLU A 53 29.09 5.67 24.24
C GLU A 53 30.24 6.63 23.97
N ASN A 54 30.97 6.43 22.86
CA ASN A 54 32.05 7.33 22.45
C ASN A 54 31.55 8.75 22.16
N ASP A 55 30.47 8.90 21.39
CA ASP A 55 29.90 10.20 21.02
C ASP A 55 29.36 10.96 22.26
N CYS A 56 28.85 10.25 23.26
CA CYS A 56 28.42 10.84 24.54
C CYS A 56 29.60 11.24 25.43
N LEU A 57 30.57 10.33 25.66
CA LEU A 57 31.68 10.58 26.57
C LEU A 57 32.68 11.60 26.02
N GLU A 58 32.97 11.57 24.72
CA GLU A 58 34.04 12.37 24.12
C GLU A 58 33.53 13.68 23.51
N TYR A 59 32.31 13.67 22.97
CA TYR A 59 31.73 14.81 22.26
C TYR A 59 30.51 15.41 22.97
N GLY A 60 30.09 14.86 24.12
CA GLY A 60 28.98 15.37 24.92
C GLY A 60 27.60 15.15 24.29
N ASN A 61 27.52 14.41 23.18
CA ASN A 61 26.26 14.14 22.50
C ASN A 61 25.63 12.88 23.09
N CYS A 62 24.73 13.03 24.06
CA CYS A 62 24.10 11.89 24.75
C CYS A 62 22.59 11.76 24.47
N SER A 63 22.05 12.56 23.54
CA SER A 63 20.60 12.74 23.34
C SER A 63 20.18 12.53 21.88
N TRP A 64 20.40 11.34 21.34
CA TRP A 64 20.02 10.99 19.96
C TRP A 64 18.55 10.63 19.79
N PHE A 65 17.92 10.17 20.87
CA PHE A 65 16.54 9.67 20.89
C PHE A 65 15.68 10.52 21.82
N THR A 66 14.41 10.68 21.45
CA THR A 66 13.39 11.38 22.23
C THR A 66 12.27 10.41 22.61
N THR A 67 11.43 10.79 23.58
CA THR A 67 10.16 10.09 23.80
C THR A 67 9.13 10.65 22.84
N GLY A 68 8.70 9.83 21.89
CA GLY A 68 7.62 10.15 20.96
C GLY A 68 6.26 9.94 21.61
N HIS A 69 5.29 10.79 21.25
CA HIS A 69 3.91 10.69 21.69
C HIS A 69 3.00 10.21 20.55
N ALA A 70 2.20 9.18 20.81
CA ALA A 70 1.20 8.68 19.90
C ALA A 70 -0.20 9.04 20.42
N GLN A 71 -0.96 9.79 19.64
CA GLN A 71 -2.31 10.20 19.98
C GLN A 71 -3.26 9.99 18.81
N SER A 72 -4.47 9.56 19.10
CA SER A 72 -5.52 9.55 18.10
C SER A 72 -6.89 9.86 18.67
N TYR A 73 -7.68 10.56 17.85
CA TYR A 73 -9.04 10.97 18.15
C TYR A 73 -9.92 10.52 17.00
N GLY A 74 -10.86 9.64 17.29
CA GLY A 74 -11.81 9.10 16.32
C GLY A 74 -13.24 9.37 16.75
N SER A 75 -14.09 9.66 15.78
CA SER A 75 -15.54 9.72 15.96
C SER A 75 -16.19 8.88 14.88
N GLU A 76 -17.13 8.02 15.27
CA GLU A 76 -17.99 7.30 14.36
C GLU A 76 -19.45 7.57 14.71
N MET A 77 -20.25 7.84 13.70
CA MET A 77 -21.68 8.07 13.80
C MET A 77 -22.39 7.12 12.85
N ARG A 78 -23.39 6.40 13.35
CA ARG A 78 -24.25 5.55 12.52
C ARG A 78 -25.68 5.60 13.00
N GLY A 79 -26.61 5.50 12.07
CA GLY A 79 -28.03 5.49 12.36
C GLY A 79 -28.82 5.53 11.06
N GLY A 80 -30.13 5.69 11.18
CA GLY A 80 -30.98 5.81 10.01
C GLY A 80 -32.38 5.29 10.23
N SER A 81 -33.21 5.50 9.21
CA SER A 81 -34.52 4.88 9.08
C SER A 81 -34.41 3.61 8.22
N GLU A 82 -35.56 3.03 7.89
CA GLU A 82 -35.66 1.94 6.92
C GLU A 82 -35.25 2.38 5.51
N ALA A 83 -35.68 3.57 5.09
CA ALA A 83 -35.38 4.13 3.78
C ALA A 83 -33.95 4.66 3.64
N VAL A 84 -33.33 5.15 4.72
CA VAL A 84 -31.98 5.74 4.67
C VAL A 84 -31.16 5.30 5.87
N GLN A 85 -30.05 4.63 5.62
CA GLN A 85 -29.07 4.25 6.64
C GLN A 85 -27.73 4.90 6.34
N TYR A 86 -27.10 5.49 7.35
CA TYR A 86 -25.83 6.19 7.17
C TYR A 86 -24.78 5.74 8.20
N TYR A 87 -23.53 5.87 7.77
CA TYR A 87 -22.34 5.70 8.59
C TYR A 87 -21.34 6.79 8.22
N PHE A 88 -20.83 7.49 9.21
CA PHE A 88 -19.76 8.46 9.07
C PHE A 88 -18.65 8.13 10.07
N SER A 89 -17.40 8.22 9.67
CA SER A 89 -16.28 8.20 10.59
C SER A 89 -15.23 9.22 10.19
N ALA A 90 -14.61 9.82 11.20
CA ALA A 90 -13.46 10.69 11.05
C ALA A 90 -12.44 10.33 12.13
N ASP A 91 -11.20 10.12 11.73
CA ASP A 91 -10.11 9.72 12.61
C ASP A 91 -8.89 10.59 12.29
N TRP A 92 -8.35 11.22 13.32
CA TRP A 92 -7.07 11.92 13.30
C TRP A 92 -6.05 11.16 14.15
N ASP A 93 -4.90 10.88 13.56
CA ASP A 93 -3.78 10.18 14.20
C ASP A 93 -2.52 11.05 14.10
N ARG A 94 -1.82 11.24 15.23
CA ARG A 94 -0.47 11.80 15.30
C ARG A 94 0.42 10.81 16.03
N ASP A 95 1.33 10.19 15.30
CA ASP A 95 2.33 9.27 15.84
C ASP A 95 3.70 9.96 15.78
N GLU A 96 4.36 10.14 16.91
CA GLU A 96 5.75 10.61 16.98
C GLU A 96 6.65 9.45 17.43
N GLY A 97 7.77 9.27 16.73
CA GLY A 97 8.73 8.20 16.96
C GLY A 97 9.78 8.57 18.01
N ALA A 98 10.74 7.65 18.21
CA ALA A 98 11.82 7.83 19.17
C ALA A 98 12.95 8.77 18.68
N VAL A 99 12.79 9.43 17.53
CA VAL A 99 13.71 10.46 17.02
C VAL A 99 12.90 11.68 16.55
N PRO A 100 13.40 12.92 16.72
CA PRO A 100 12.60 14.13 16.51
C PRO A 100 12.10 14.31 15.07
N TYR A 101 12.85 13.80 14.09
CA TYR A 101 12.54 13.84 12.66
C TYR A 101 11.81 12.58 12.16
N ASN A 102 11.13 11.84 13.05
CA ASN A 102 10.28 10.71 12.68
C ASN A 102 8.88 10.90 13.28
N TRP A 103 7.91 11.26 12.45
CA TRP A 103 6.52 11.40 12.87
C TRP A 103 5.57 11.25 11.69
N LYS A 104 4.30 11.00 11.99
CA LYS A 104 3.21 10.93 11.01
C LYS A 104 1.97 11.62 11.56
N ASN A 105 1.36 12.45 10.72
CA ASN A 105 0.07 13.09 10.96
C ASN A 105 -0.90 12.64 9.86
N LYS A 106 -1.99 11.98 10.23
CA LYS A 106 -2.95 11.40 9.29
C LYS A 106 -4.37 11.78 9.69
N LEU A 107 -5.12 12.33 8.74
CA LEU A 107 -6.55 12.51 8.81
C LEU A 107 -7.21 11.52 7.86
N SER A 108 -8.19 10.76 8.34
CA SER A 108 -8.98 9.85 7.52
C SER A 108 -10.47 10.04 7.78
N GLY A 109 -11.26 9.92 6.73
CA GLY A 109 -12.69 10.08 6.77
C GLY A 109 -13.38 9.02 5.92
N ARG A 110 -14.56 8.58 6.36
CA ARG A 110 -15.41 7.67 5.60
C ARG A 110 -16.87 8.05 5.76
N ALA A 111 -17.61 8.04 4.66
CA ALA A 111 -19.05 8.18 4.62
C ALA A 111 -19.62 7.01 3.81
N ASN A 112 -20.55 6.26 4.39
CA ASN A 112 -21.34 5.26 3.68
C ASN A 112 -22.82 5.59 3.86
N LEU A 113 -23.59 5.53 2.79
CA LEU A 113 -25.03 5.80 2.77
C LEU A 113 -25.72 4.67 2.01
N THR A 114 -26.66 4.00 2.65
CA THR A 114 -27.56 3.04 1.99
C THR A 114 -28.92 3.69 1.88
N TYR A 115 -29.41 3.82 0.65
CA TYR A 115 -30.72 4.36 0.33
C TYR A 115 -31.61 3.27 -0.25
N VAL A 116 -32.78 3.07 0.34
CA VAL A 116 -33.78 2.07 -0.04
C VAL A 116 -35.05 2.83 -0.44
N PRO A 117 -35.12 3.37 -1.69
CA PRO A 117 -36.29 4.12 -2.16
C PRO A 117 -37.55 3.25 -2.26
N THR A 118 -37.39 1.97 -2.56
CA THR A 118 -38.45 0.98 -2.75
C THR A 118 -37.97 -0.37 -2.21
N GLU A 119 -38.88 -1.31 -1.98
CA GLU A 119 -38.53 -2.64 -1.44
C GLU A 119 -37.64 -3.47 -2.39
N ASP A 120 -37.67 -3.17 -3.69
CA ASP A 120 -36.90 -3.84 -4.73
C ASP A 120 -35.59 -3.13 -5.09
N LEU A 121 -35.34 -1.89 -4.65
CA LEU A 121 -34.16 -1.11 -5.04
C LEU A 121 -33.37 -0.66 -3.81
N THR A 122 -32.07 -0.97 -3.80
CA THR A 122 -31.11 -0.48 -2.81
C THR A 122 -29.93 0.19 -3.51
N VAL A 123 -29.59 1.41 -3.10
CA VAL A 123 -28.43 2.15 -3.61
C VAL A 123 -27.46 2.40 -2.45
N ASP A 124 -26.27 1.79 -2.52
CA ASP A 124 -25.16 1.98 -1.61
C ASP A 124 -24.18 3.02 -2.18
N PHE A 125 -23.96 4.12 -1.46
CA PHE A 125 -22.90 5.08 -1.71
C PHE A 125 -21.80 4.91 -0.66
N SER A 126 -20.54 4.98 -1.07
CA SER A 126 -19.39 4.97 -0.17
C SER A 126 -18.36 5.97 -0.67
N LEU A 127 -17.88 6.81 0.23
CA LEU A 127 -16.81 7.77 0.02
C LEU A 127 -15.80 7.62 1.16
N GLY A 128 -14.51 7.60 0.83
CA GLY A 128 -13.42 7.57 1.78
C GLY A 128 -12.34 8.54 1.35
N GLY A 129 -11.72 9.19 2.33
CA GLY A 129 -10.63 10.14 2.11
C GLY A 129 -9.52 9.91 3.14
N ILE A 130 -8.27 9.98 2.71
CA ILE A 130 -7.10 9.94 3.58
C ILE A 130 -6.18 11.06 3.15
N ARG A 131 -5.73 11.86 4.11
CA ARG A 131 -4.62 12.79 3.96
C ARG A 131 -3.60 12.52 5.04
N SER A 132 -2.37 12.24 4.64
CA SER A 132 -1.27 11.95 5.55
C SER A 132 -0.06 12.76 5.19
N ARG A 133 0.68 13.21 6.20
CA ARG A 133 2.04 13.72 6.06
C ARG A 133 2.91 13.00 7.07
N ALA A 134 3.96 12.36 6.60
CA ALA A 134 4.99 11.77 7.42
C ALA A 134 6.31 12.50 7.20
N GLN A 135 7.09 12.65 8.27
CA GLN A 135 8.51 12.98 8.21
C GLN A 135 9.30 11.76 8.63
N SER A 136 10.34 11.44 7.87
CA SER A 136 11.32 10.41 8.22
C SER A 136 12.69 10.88 7.76
N GLY A 137 13.71 10.68 8.61
CA GLY A 137 15.09 11.08 8.33
C GLY A 137 15.78 10.30 7.22
N SER A 138 15.13 9.33 6.56
CA SER A 138 15.72 8.72 5.36
C SER A 138 14.74 7.86 4.55
N THR A 139 14.83 8.00 3.23
CA THR A 139 14.57 6.91 2.26
C THR A 139 15.88 6.25 1.76
N GLN A 140 17.02 6.46 2.45
CA GLN A 140 18.31 5.83 2.13
C GLN A 140 18.86 4.99 3.30
N GLN A 141 19.22 5.60 4.45
CA GLN A 141 19.59 4.87 5.68
C GLN A 141 19.19 5.62 6.98
N PRO A 142 18.44 4.99 7.90
CA PRO A 142 18.08 5.58 9.20
C PRO A 142 19.29 5.75 10.14
N LEU A 143 19.16 6.57 11.18
CA LEU A 143 20.19 6.75 12.22
C LEU A 143 20.70 5.41 12.79
N SER A 144 19.80 4.45 12.98
CA SER A 144 20.17 3.09 13.43
C SER A 144 21.20 2.42 12.54
N THR A 145 21.20 2.69 11.23
CA THR A 145 22.21 2.16 10.30
C THR A 145 23.57 2.84 10.51
N ALA A 146 23.58 4.16 10.75
CA ALA A 146 24.82 4.86 11.08
C ALA A 146 25.44 4.34 12.39
N ILE A 147 24.61 3.91 13.34
CA ILE A 147 25.02 3.30 14.61
C ILE A 147 25.52 1.87 14.41
N ILE A 148 24.71 0.98 13.81
CA ILE A 148 25.04 -0.46 13.68
C ILE A 148 26.29 -0.70 12.83
N TRP A 149 26.52 0.15 11.84
CA TRP A 149 27.68 0.04 10.94
C TRP A 149 28.84 0.95 11.34
N SER A 150 28.86 1.46 12.57
CA SER A 150 29.97 2.28 13.04
C SER A 150 31.25 1.45 13.11
N CYS A 151 32.37 2.03 12.63
CA CYS A 151 33.71 1.47 12.76
C CYS A 151 33.83 -0.05 12.40
N PRO A 152 33.39 -0.53 11.21
CA PRO A 152 33.28 -1.97 10.95
C PRO A 152 34.58 -2.62 10.44
N ALA A 153 35.66 -1.85 10.26
CA ALA A 153 36.88 -2.30 9.59
C ALA A 153 38.13 -1.62 10.15
N PRO A 154 39.32 -2.24 9.98
CA PRO A 154 40.60 -1.59 10.27
C PRO A 154 40.70 -0.22 9.57
N GLY A 155 41.22 0.78 10.29
CA GLY A 155 41.29 2.17 9.81
C GLY A 155 40.26 3.12 10.42
N CYS A 156 39.25 2.66 11.17
CA CYS A 156 38.44 3.56 12.00
C CYS A 156 39.11 3.92 13.34
N GLU A 157 40.26 3.32 13.64
CA GLU A 157 41.06 3.63 14.83
C GLU A 157 41.61 5.05 14.84
N ARG A 158 41.89 5.56 16.04
CA ARG A 158 42.47 6.89 16.22
C ARG A 158 43.80 7.04 15.50
N GLY A 159 44.03 8.19 14.90
CA GLY A 159 45.28 8.50 14.20
C GLY A 159 45.46 7.79 12.86
N SER A 160 44.45 7.06 12.37
CA SER A 160 44.49 6.41 11.06
C SER A 160 44.45 7.42 9.89
N GLY A 161 43.95 8.64 10.15
CA GLY A 161 43.78 9.70 9.15
C GLY A 161 42.58 9.50 8.22
N PHE A 162 41.79 8.45 8.40
CA PHE A 162 40.56 8.26 7.63
C PHE A 162 39.45 9.20 8.13
N PRO A 163 38.57 9.71 7.24
CA PRO A 163 37.47 10.59 7.66
C PRO A 163 36.54 9.94 8.71
N ASN A 164 36.33 8.64 8.61
CA ASN A 164 35.50 7.85 9.54
C ASN A 164 36.27 7.29 10.74
N ALA A 165 37.49 7.76 10.98
CA ALA A 165 38.20 7.47 12.22
C ALA A 165 37.40 7.99 13.43
N ILE A 166 37.63 7.40 14.60
CA ILE A 166 37.03 7.83 15.87
C ILE A 166 37.35 9.29 16.18
N ASP A 167 38.58 9.74 15.90
CA ASP A 167 39.03 11.13 16.00
C ASP A 167 38.83 11.93 14.71
N GLY A 168 38.28 11.29 13.67
CA GLY A 168 37.94 11.89 12.40
C GLY A 168 36.61 12.65 12.43
N PRO A 169 36.30 13.40 11.36
CA PRO A 169 35.08 14.20 11.29
C PRO A 169 33.76 13.43 11.38
N PHE A 170 33.73 12.13 11.04
CA PHE A 170 32.53 11.31 11.22
C PHE A 170 32.48 10.60 12.58
N ARG A 171 33.48 10.77 13.46
CA ARG A 171 33.47 10.25 14.84
C ARG A 171 33.16 8.75 14.95
N GLY A 172 33.65 7.94 14.01
CA GLY A 172 33.36 6.52 13.92
C GLY A 172 32.03 6.13 13.23
N TYR A 173 31.13 7.07 12.95
CA TYR A 173 29.93 6.83 12.14
C TYR A 173 30.29 6.60 10.66
N ILE A 174 29.54 5.74 9.96
CA ILE A 174 29.85 5.36 8.57
C ILE A 174 29.27 6.31 7.51
N ALA A 175 28.19 7.04 7.84
CA ALA A 175 27.44 7.83 6.86
C ALA A 175 27.15 9.24 7.36
N TYR A 176 26.38 9.40 8.43
CA TYR A 176 25.98 10.71 8.92
C TYR A 176 26.12 10.77 10.43
N LEU A 177 26.53 11.94 10.91
CA LEU A 177 26.43 12.27 12.31
C LEU A 177 24.96 12.47 12.72
N PRO A 178 24.58 12.13 13.95
CA PRO A 178 23.20 12.28 14.42
C PRO A 178 22.61 13.69 14.22
N GLU A 179 23.39 14.74 14.50
CA GLU A 179 22.97 16.14 14.34
C GLU A 179 22.70 16.55 12.88
N ILE A 180 23.29 15.84 11.90
CA ILE A 180 23.05 16.11 10.48
C ILE A 180 21.65 15.66 10.08
N TYR A 181 21.15 14.57 10.66
CA TYR A 181 19.78 14.11 10.39
C TYR A 181 18.71 15.11 10.85
N GLU A 182 18.99 15.88 11.90
CA GLU A 182 18.05 16.88 12.44
C GLU A 182 18.13 18.20 11.68
N GLU A 183 19.33 18.68 11.36
CA GLU A 183 19.51 20.04 10.84
C GLU A 183 19.55 20.15 9.31
N ASP A 184 20.10 19.12 8.64
CA ASP A 184 20.50 19.19 7.23
C ASP A 184 19.77 18.18 6.35
N VAL A 185 19.05 17.21 6.93
CA VAL A 185 18.30 16.19 6.17
C VAL A 185 16.80 16.31 6.44
N GLU A 186 16.00 16.39 5.39
CA GLU A 186 14.55 16.32 5.47
C GLU A 186 14.00 15.28 4.50
N GLY A 187 13.20 14.36 5.00
CA GLY A 187 12.40 13.45 4.19
C GLY A 187 10.93 13.61 4.54
N PHE A 188 10.11 13.98 3.57
CA PHE A 188 8.65 14.05 3.73
C PHE A 188 7.96 13.13 2.75
N GLU A 189 6.92 12.45 3.23
CA GLU A 189 5.95 11.75 2.40
C GLU A 189 4.57 12.36 2.65
N ASN A 190 3.93 12.82 1.58
CA ASN A 190 2.55 13.31 1.61
C ASN A 190 1.69 12.34 0.80
N LEU A 191 0.58 11.89 1.37
CA LEU A 191 -0.37 11.00 0.73
C LEU A 191 -1.75 11.66 0.77
N ASP A 192 -2.34 11.84 -0.40
CA ASP A 192 -3.75 12.18 -0.56
C ASP A 192 -4.43 11.03 -1.32
N ARG A 193 -5.48 10.43 -0.75
CA ARG A 193 -6.22 9.34 -1.38
C ARG A 193 -7.72 9.53 -1.21
N THR A 194 -8.46 9.41 -2.30
CA THR A 194 -9.92 9.46 -2.33
C THR A 194 -10.45 8.21 -2.99
N ILE A 195 -11.37 7.52 -2.32
CA ILE A 195 -12.03 6.31 -2.80
C ILE A 195 -13.52 6.59 -2.83
N PHE A 196 -14.18 6.36 -3.96
CA PHE A 196 -15.63 6.40 -4.03
C PHE A 196 -16.18 5.12 -4.68
N SER A 197 -17.40 4.76 -4.31
CA SER A 197 -18.15 3.71 -4.99
C SER A 197 -19.63 3.95 -4.86
N VAL A 198 -20.36 3.66 -5.94
CA VAL A 198 -21.83 3.61 -5.96
C VAL A 198 -22.22 2.21 -6.42
N ALA A 199 -23.09 1.54 -5.68
CA ALA A 199 -23.66 0.26 -6.07
C ALA A 199 -25.18 0.33 -6.01
N ALA A 200 -25.84 0.00 -7.11
CA ALA A 200 -27.29 -0.16 -7.17
C ALA A 200 -27.61 -1.66 -7.28
N LYS A 201 -28.43 -2.18 -6.36
CA LYS A 201 -29.02 -3.50 -6.41
C LYS A 201 -30.51 -3.34 -6.67
N HIS A 202 -31.01 -4.02 -7.68
CA HIS A 202 -32.43 -3.99 -8.02
C HIS A 202 -32.94 -5.43 -8.17
N ASP A 203 -34.11 -5.71 -7.62
CA ASP A 203 -34.77 -7.01 -7.58
C ASP A 203 -36.17 -6.88 -8.22
N PRO A 204 -36.28 -6.56 -9.53
CA PRO A 204 -37.54 -6.20 -10.19
C PRO A 204 -38.59 -7.32 -10.15
N TRP A 205 -38.14 -8.57 -10.05
CA TRP A 205 -38.98 -9.74 -9.93
C TRP A 205 -38.36 -10.70 -8.90
N PRO A 206 -39.15 -11.55 -8.20
CA PRO A 206 -38.62 -12.49 -7.21
C PRO A 206 -37.58 -13.47 -7.76
N TRP A 207 -37.62 -13.75 -9.06
CA TRP A 207 -36.68 -14.64 -9.75
C TRP A 207 -35.44 -13.91 -10.27
N LEU A 208 -35.40 -12.57 -10.32
CA LEU A 208 -34.30 -11.82 -10.93
C LEU A 208 -33.72 -10.79 -9.95
N ASN A 209 -32.43 -10.92 -9.68
CA ASN A 209 -31.65 -9.87 -9.05
C ASN A 209 -30.55 -9.38 -9.99
N HIS A 210 -30.25 -8.09 -9.94
CA HIS A 210 -29.11 -7.52 -10.66
C HIS A 210 -28.47 -6.39 -9.89
N ARG A 211 -27.18 -6.18 -10.16
CA ARG A 211 -26.34 -5.21 -9.46
C ARG A 211 -25.40 -4.52 -10.42
N LEU A 212 -25.38 -3.19 -10.35
CA LEU A 212 -24.38 -2.33 -10.98
C LEU A 212 -23.52 -1.70 -9.89
N THR A 213 -22.20 -1.79 -10.01
CA THR A 213 -21.24 -1.11 -9.13
C THR A 213 -20.26 -0.30 -9.97
N VAL A 214 -20.10 0.97 -9.62
CA VAL A 214 -19.10 1.87 -10.22
C VAL A 214 -18.23 2.38 -9.09
N GLY A 215 -16.92 2.29 -9.26
CA GLY A 215 -15.95 2.69 -8.24
C GLY A 215 -14.73 3.38 -8.82
N GLY A 216 -14.10 4.19 -7.97
CA GLY A 216 -12.88 4.90 -8.28
C GLY A 216 -11.99 5.07 -7.05
N ASP A 217 -10.68 4.98 -7.24
CA ASP A 217 -9.66 5.17 -6.22
C ASP A 217 -8.52 5.99 -6.81
N PHE A 218 -8.31 7.17 -6.24
CA PHE A 218 -7.37 8.16 -6.73
C PHE A 218 -6.41 8.46 -5.60
N GLY A 219 -5.17 8.02 -5.75
CA GLY A 219 -4.09 8.27 -4.82
C GLY A 219 -3.02 9.14 -5.45
N MET A 220 -2.48 10.07 -4.68
CA MET A 220 -1.28 10.82 -5.00
C MET A 220 -0.33 10.75 -3.81
N THR A 221 0.86 10.23 -4.04
CA THR A 221 1.96 10.27 -3.08
C THR A 221 3.00 11.24 -3.59
N LYS A 222 3.41 12.18 -2.74
CA LYS A 222 4.56 13.06 -2.97
C LYS A 222 5.61 12.78 -1.92
N THR A 223 6.73 12.24 -2.35
CA THR A 223 7.93 12.08 -1.53
C THR A 223 8.91 13.19 -1.88
N SER A 224 9.49 13.84 -0.88
CA SER A 224 10.55 14.82 -1.08
C SER A 224 11.66 14.60 -0.08
N ASN A 225 12.87 14.48 -0.60
CA ASN A 225 14.09 14.45 0.20
C ASN A 225 14.92 15.70 -0.06
N LEU A 226 15.55 16.19 0.99
CA LEU A 226 16.46 17.32 0.93
C LEU A 226 17.67 17.00 1.81
N TRP A 227 18.84 17.15 1.22
CA TRP A 227 20.12 17.28 1.90
C TRP A 227 20.60 18.70 1.65
N ARG A 228 20.73 19.49 2.70
CA ARG A 228 21.11 20.90 2.58
C ARG A 228 22.59 21.03 2.24
N ALA A 229 22.93 22.04 1.43
CA ALA A 229 24.31 22.42 1.18
C ALA A 229 24.89 23.13 2.41
N SER A 230 25.31 22.35 3.41
CA SER A 230 25.89 22.89 4.65
C SER A 230 27.40 23.01 4.60
N GLY A 231 28.08 22.34 3.64
CA GLY A 231 29.54 22.28 3.58
C GLY A 231 30.19 21.67 4.83
N ARG A 232 29.39 21.09 5.73
CA ARG A 232 29.87 20.50 6.97
C ARG A 232 30.67 19.25 6.69
N ILE A 233 31.79 19.14 7.38
CA ILE A 233 32.58 17.90 7.42
C ILE A 233 31.74 16.85 8.16
N GLY A 234 31.70 15.61 7.66
CA GLY A 234 30.83 14.55 8.22
C GLY A 234 29.49 14.34 7.50
N SER A 235 29.22 15.08 6.41
CA SER A 235 28.08 14.85 5.50
C SER A 235 28.54 14.17 4.21
N ILE A 236 27.81 13.14 3.73
CA ILE A 236 28.10 12.50 2.43
C ILE A 236 27.55 13.28 1.22
N LEU A 237 26.71 14.30 1.45
CA LEU A 237 26.16 15.19 0.42
C LEU A 237 26.40 16.67 0.77
N PRO A 238 27.67 17.10 0.95
CA PRO A 238 27.98 18.43 1.48
C PRO A 238 27.59 19.57 0.52
N SER A 239 27.53 19.30 -0.78
CA SER A 239 27.06 20.25 -1.81
C SER A 239 25.54 20.31 -1.93
N GLY A 240 24.80 19.52 -1.13
CA GLY A 240 23.35 19.48 -1.13
C GLY A 240 22.73 18.74 -2.32
N ARG A 241 21.53 18.22 -2.08
CA ARG A 241 20.69 17.51 -3.03
C ARG A 241 19.23 17.68 -2.69
N ARG A 242 18.37 17.79 -3.68
CA ARG A 242 16.93 17.65 -3.52
C ARG A 242 16.40 16.61 -4.47
N GLU A 243 15.51 15.76 -3.98
CA GLU A 243 14.80 14.78 -4.79
C GLU A 243 13.30 14.91 -4.49
N VAL A 244 12.48 14.86 -5.54
CA VAL A 244 11.02 14.88 -5.44
C VAL A 244 10.48 13.78 -6.32
N TRP A 245 9.60 12.95 -5.78
CA TRP A 245 8.85 11.93 -6.51
C TRP A 245 7.36 12.18 -6.33
N HIS A 246 6.64 12.12 -7.43
CA HIS A 246 5.19 12.08 -7.48
C HIS A 246 4.78 10.73 -8.03
N VAL A 247 3.94 10.03 -7.28
CA VAL A 247 3.31 8.78 -7.72
C VAL A 247 1.82 9.00 -7.70
N ARG A 248 1.20 9.04 -8.87
CA ARG A 248 -0.25 9.11 -9.02
C ARG A 248 -0.77 7.74 -9.41
N SER A 249 -1.63 7.18 -8.57
CA SER A 249 -2.31 5.91 -8.83
C SER A 249 -3.80 6.14 -9.03
N THR A 250 -4.35 5.67 -10.15
CA THR A 250 -5.77 5.76 -10.47
C THR A 250 -6.32 4.39 -10.78
N PHE A 251 -7.34 3.98 -10.03
CA PHE A 251 -8.11 2.78 -10.29
C PHE A 251 -9.56 3.16 -10.56
N VAL A 252 -10.13 2.59 -11.62
CA VAL A 252 -11.55 2.74 -11.95
C VAL A 252 -12.10 1.37 -12.23
N ASN A 253 -13.25 1.04 -11.66
CA ASN A 253 -13.94 -0.22 -11.91
C ASN A 253 -15.43 -0.02 -12.18
N LEU A 254 -15.95 -0.84 -13.07
CA LEU A 254 -17.37 -0.96 -13.37
C LEU A 254 -17.70 -2.45 -13.40
N ASP A 255 -18.67 -2.86 -12.59
CA ASP A 255 -19.08 -4.24 -12.44
C ASP A 255 -20.61 -4.31 -12.58
N TYR A 256 -21.11 -5.03 -13.57
CA TYR A 256 -22.53 -5.33 -13.72
C TYR A 256 -22.73 -6.84 -13.70
N GLY A 257 -23.71 -7.31 -12.93
CA GLY A 257 -24.08 -8.72 -12.90
C GLY A 257 -25.54 -8.92 -12.60
N ALA A 258 -26.12 -9.97 -13.18
CA ALA A 258 -27.49 -10.38 -12.96
C ALA A 258 -27.55 -11.88 -12.69
N THR A 259 -28.49 -12.29 -11.85
CA THR A 259 -28.77 -13.69 -11.52
C THR A 259 -30.28 -13.93 -11.56
N GLY A 260 -30.70 -14.85 -12.43
CA GLY A 260 -32.04 -15.40 -12.50
C GLY A 260 -32.11 -16.73 -11.77
N THR A 261 -33.09 -16.93 -10.88
CA THR A 261 -33.31 -18.18 -10.14
C THR A 261 -34.71 -18.72 -10.41
N VAL A 262 -34.81 -19.97 -10.86
CA VAL A 262 -36.08 -20.63 -11.17
C VAL A 262 -36.13 -22.03 -10.56
N GLU A 263 -37.32 -22.45 -10.16
CA GLU A 263 -37.59 -23.82 -9.68
C GLU A 263 -38.55 -24.52 -10.63
N PRO A 264 -38.05 -25.07 -11.75
CA PRO A 264 -38.91 -25.62 -12.80
C PRO A 264 -39.71 -26.85 -12.34
N ILE A 265 -39.17 -27.62 -11.39
CA ILE A 265 -39.84 -28.75 -10.75
C ILE A 265 -39.47 -28.80 -9.27
N ALA A 266 -40.30 -29.46 -8.46
CA ALA A 266 -40.06 -29.61 -7.04
C ALA A 266 -38.66 -30.18 -6.75
N ASN A 267 -37.93 -29.52 -5.87
CA ASN A 267 -36.57 -29.85 -5.46
C ASN A 267 -35.48 -29.64 -6.53
N LEU A 268 -35.76 -28.97 -7.65
CA LEU A 268 -34.75 -28.53 -8.59
C LEU A 268 -34.73 -27.01 -8.62
N SER A 269 -33.62 -26.40 -8.21
CA SER A 269 -33.39 -24.96 -8.32
C SER A 269 -32.26 -24.71 -9.31
N LEU A 270 -32.53 -23.85 -10.29
CA LEU A 270 -31.58 -23.42 -11.31
C LEU A 270 -31.29 -21.93 -11.11
N ALA A 271 -30.02 -21.57 -11.01
CA ALA A 271 -29.58 -20.18 -10.88
C ALA A 271 -28.57 -19.84 -11.99
N THR A 272 -29.06 -19.13 -13.01
CA THR A 272 -28.27 -18.63 -14.13
C THR A 272 -27.77 -17.23 -13.82
N SER A 273 -26.47 -17.00 -13.91
CA SER A 273 -25.83 -15.70 -13.68
C SER A 273 -24.98 -15.27 -14.86
N ALA A 274 -25.01 -13.99 -15.19
CA ALA A 274 -24.13 -13.39 -16.19
C ALA A 274 -23.68 -12.00 -15.74
N GLY A 275 -22.49 -11.59 -16.18
CA GLY A 275 -21.99 -10.26 -15.82
C GLY A 275 -20.80 -9.82 -16.64
N VAL A 276 -20.55 -8.52 -16.59
CA VAL A 276 -19.42 -7.84 -17.22
C VAL A 276 -18.67 -7.02 -16.19
N GLN A 277 -17.36 -6.97 -16.33
CA GLN A 277 -16.45 -6.27 -15.44
C GLN A 277 -15.42 -5.51 -16.25
N PHE A 278 -15.33 -4.21 -16.02
CA PHE A 278 -14.28 -3.37 -16.55
C PHE A 278 -13.43 -2.87 -15.39
N TYR A 279 -12.12 -2.93 -15.52
CA TYR A 279 -11.25 -2.20 -14.63
C TYR A 279 -10.08 -1.56 -15.39
N ARG A 280 -9.70 -0.37 -14.95
CA ARG A 280 -8.54 0.38 -15.41
C ARG A 280 -7.64 0.68 -14.23
N LYS A 281 -6.35 0.39 -14.39
CA LYS A 281 -5.26 0.78 -13.48
C LYS A 281 -4.30 1.67 -14.24
N ALA A 282 -4.10 2.89 -13.77
CA ALA A 282 -3.09 3.79 -14.29
C ALA A 282 -2.16 4.22 -13.15
N ARG A 283 -0.86 4.23 -13.41
CA ARG A 283 0.17 4.72 -12.52
C ARG A 283 1.07 5.68 -13.30
N GLU A 284 1.28 6.87 -12.75
CA GLU A 284 2.17 7.88 -13.28
C GLU A 284 3.21 8.18 -12.20
N ASP A 285 4.46 7.91 -12.51
CA ASP A 285 5.60 8.15 -11.65
C ASP A 285 6.45 9.25 -12.29
N ALA A 286 6.50 10.42 -11.66
CA ALA A 286 7.34 11.53 -12.07
C ALA A 286 8.37 11.80 -10.98
N SER A 287 9.65 11.85 -11.35
CA SER A 287 10.72 12.19 -10.42
C SER A 287 11.59 13.31 -10.95
N ALA A 288 12.07 14.14 -10.05
CA ALA A 288 13.02 15.17 -10.35
C ALA A 288 14.05 15.26 -9.25
N ARG A 289 15.29 15.47 -9.64
CA ARG A 289 16.43 15.58 -8.74
C ARG A 289 17.28 16.77 -9.14
N ALA A 290 17.80 17.45 -8.12
CA ALA A 290 18.79 18.49 -8.26
C ALA A 290 19.98 18.20 -7.34
N ASP A 291 21.19 18.28 -7.88
CA ASP A 291 22.46 18.18 -7.16
C ASP A 291 23.17 19.54 -7.14
N VAL A 292 24.09 19.71 -6.19
CA VAL A 292 24.95 20.89 -6.07
C VAL A 292 24.11 22.16 -5.88
N LEU A 293 23.45 22.23 -4.73
CA LEU A 293 22.73 23.40 -4.28
C LEU A 293 23.73 24.52 -3.87
N PRO A 294 23.51 25.78 -4.28
CA PRO A 294 24.50 26.83 -4.14
C PRO A 294 24.72 27.27 -2.69
N VAL A 295 23.67 27.24 -1.87
CA VAL A 295 23.69 27.62 -0.45
C VAL A 295 22.62 26.85 0.33
N LYS A 296 22.80 26.71 1.65
CA LYS A 296 21.83 26.07 2.56
C LYS A 296 20.40 26.60 2.43
N ALA A 297 20.22 27.90 2.16
CA ALA A 297 18.91 28.53 2.06
C ALA A 297 18.18 28.30 0.70
N LEU A 298 18.88 27.82 -0.33
CA LEU A 298 18.31 27.56 -1.65
C LEU A 298 18.08 26.06 -1.82
N GLU A 299 16.85 25.65 -1.53
CA GLU A 299 16.44 24.25 -1.37
C GLU A 299 15.47 23.79 -2.46
N THR A 300 15.44 24.46 -3.62
CA THR A 300 14.54 24.10 -4.73
C THR A 300 15.26 23.23 -5.74
N LEU A 301 14.50 22.52 -6.57
CA LEU A 301 15.08 21.79 -7.70
C LEU A 301 15.77 22.74 -8.68
N SER A 302 15.17 23.92 -8.91
CA SER A 302 15.68 24.93 -9.84
C SER A 302 17.00 25.58 -9.41
N SER A 303 17.36 25.53 -8.12
CA SER A 303 18.60 26.11 -7.63
C SER A 303 19.82 25.21 -7.82
N GLY A 304 19.64 23.90 -8.02
CA GLY A 304 20.78 22.98 -8.23
C GLY A 304 21.37 23.13 -9.63
N SER A 305 22.69 22.99 -9.73
CA SER A 305 23.42 23.15 -11.00
C SER A 305 23.30 21.93 -11.92
N ILE A 306 22.97 20.76 -11.37
CA ILE A 306 22.70 19.54 -12.12
C ILE A 306 21.25 19.14 -11.83
N GLN A 307 20.42 19.08 -12.88
CA GLN A 307 19.01 18.73 -12.76
C GLN A 307 18.70 17.54 -13.66
N THR A 308 18.04 16.53 -13.11
CA THR A 308 17.55 15.37 -13.85
C THR A 308 16.06 15.19 -13.56
N ALA A 309 15.31 14.79 -14.58
CA ALA A 309 13.90 14.47 -14.45
C ALA A 309 13.59 13.21 -15.24
N THR A 310 12.70 12.39 -14.69
CA THR A 310 12.17 11.20 -15.34
C THR A 310 10.66 11.17 -15.16
N GLU A 311 9.98 10.59 -16.14
CA GLU A 311 8.54 10.33 -16.09
C GLU A 311 8.29 8.93 -16.65
N GLU A 312 7.42 8.19 -15.98
CA GLU A 312 6.93 6.90 -16.42
C GLU A 312 5.41 6.84 -16.25
N ILE A 313 4.71 6.39 -17.30
CA ILE A 313 3.26 6.22 -17.29
C ILE A 313 2.95 4.77 -17.66
N ILE A 314 2.29 4.07 -16.75
CA ILE A 314 1.87 2.68 -16.90
C ILE A 314 0.34 2.61 -16.84
N GLU A 315 -0.28 2.10 -17.90
CA GLU A 315 -1.74 1.92 -17.96
C GLU A 315 -2.12 0.51 -18.37
N ASN A 316 -3.04 -0.11 -17.62
CA ASN A 316 -3.62 -1.39 -17.92
C ASN A 316 -5.16 -1.31 -17.82
N LYS A 317 -5.84 -1.80 -18.85
CA LYS A 317 -7.30 -1.93 -18.91
C LYS A 317 -7.66 -3.39 -19.09
N THR A 318 -8.73 -3.82 -18.45
CA THR A 318 -9.27 -5.17 -18.62
C THR A 318 -10.77 -5.11 -18.73
N LEU A 319 -11.29 -5.87 -19.68
CA LEU A 319 -12.69 -6.14 -19.85
C LEU A 319 -12.91 -7.65 -19.70
N GLY A 320 -13.72 -8.03 -18.74
CA GLY A 320 -14.08 -9.42 -18.48
C GLY A 320 -15.58 -9.62 -18.58
N ALA A 321 -15.99 -10.78 -19.07
CA ALA A 321 -17.38 -11.22 -19.05
C ALA A 321 -17.45 -12.64 -18.49
N TYR A 322 -18.53 -12.97 -17.79
CA TYR A 322 -18.74 -14.32 -17.29
C TYR A 322 -20.20 -14.76 -17.43
N ALA A 323 -20.37 -16.06 -17.56
CA ALA A 323 -21.64 -16.75 -17.42
C ALA A 323 -21.45 -17.95 -16.48
N GLN A 324 -22.44 -18.20 -15.63
CA GLN A 324 -22.43 -19.28 -14.67
C GLN A 324 -23.84 -19.87 -14.52
N GLU A 325 -23.92 -21.19 -14.52
CA GLU A 325 -25.12 -21.95 -14.20
C GLU A 325 -24.90 -22.74 -12.91
N GLN A 326 -25.83 -22.63 -11.98
CA GLN A 326 -25.84 -23.41 -10.74
C GLN A 326 -27.10 -24.24 -10.68
N VAL A 327 -26.93 -25.53 -10.42
CA VAL A 327 -28.01 -26.50 -10.26
C VAL A 327 -27.99 -27.01 -8.83
N SER A 328 -29.06 -26.77 -8.08
CA SER A 328 -29.32 -27.40 -6.78
C SER A 328 -30.40 -28.45 -6.94
N TRP A 329 -30.14 -29.65 -6.44
CA TRP A 329 -31.12 -30.73 -6.36
C TRP A 329 -31.31 -31.15 -4.91
N LYS A 330 -32.57 -31.06 -4.44
CA LYS A 330 -33.01 -31.41 -3.07
C LYS A 330 -32.15 -30.76 -1.98
N ASP A 331 -31.61 -29.59 -2.27
CA ASP A 331 -30.69 -28.83 -1.40
C ASP A 331 -29.49 -29.61 -0.86
N ARG A 332 -29.13 -30.70 -1.55
CA ARG A 332 -28.08 -31.63 -1.12
C ARG A 332 -27.03 -31.85 -2.18
N ILE A 333 -27.39 -31.80 -3.47
CA ILE A 333 -26.45 -31.89 -4.59
C ILE A 333 -26.41 -30.52 -5.27
N PHE A 334 -25.22 -29.94 -5.36
CA PHE A 334 -24.99 -28.66 -6.00
C PHE A 334 -23.96 -28.84 -7.11
N LEU A 335 -24.32 -28.50 -8.34
CA LEU A 335 -23.43 -28.49 -9.49
C LEU A 335 -23.30 -27.07 -10.02
N THR A 336 -22.12 -26.71 -10.50
CA THR A 336 -21.84 -25.39 -11.07
C THR A 336 -20.98 -25.55 -12.30
N GLY A 337 -21.43 -24.97 -13.41
CA GLY A 337 -20.63 -24.74 -14.60
C GLY A 337 -20.48 -23.24 -14.81
N ALA A 338 -19.27 -22.76 -15.07
CA ALA A 338 -19.02 -21.36 -15.36
C ALA A 338 -17.96 -21.21 -16.46
N LEU A 339 -18.10 -20.14 -17.22
CA LEU A 339 -17.13 -19.71 -18.21
C LEU A 339 -16.90 -18.21 -18.03
N ARG A 340 -15.64 -17.83 -17.92
CA ARG A 340 -15.21 -16.43 -17.92
C ARG A 340 -14.32 -16.18 -19.12
N GLY A 341 -14.46 -15.03 -19.77
CA GLY A 341 -13.48 -14.54 -20.72
C GLY A 341 -12.96 -13.18 -20.29
N ASP A 342 -11.65 -12.98 -20.41
CA ASP A 342 -11.00 -11.70 -20.15
C ASP A 342 -10.21 -11.24 -21.38
N ASP A 343 -10.32 -9.95 -21.68
CA ASP A 343 -9.48 -9.18 -22.59
C ASP A 343 -8.72 -8.12 -21.78
N ASN A 344 -7.44 -7.91 -22.08
CA ASN A 344 -6.57 -7.02 -21.36
C ASN A 344 -5.71 -6.23 -22.35
N SER A 345 -5.52 -4.92 -22.12
CA SER A 345 -4.71 -4.07 -23.00
C SER A 345 -3.23 -4.44 -23.07
N ALA A 346 -2.74 -5.30 -22.17
CA ALA A 346 -1.41 -5.89 -22.22
C ALA A 346 -1.36 -7.22 -23.00
N PHE A 347 -2.50 -7.76 -23.43
CA PHE A 347 -2.55 -8.84 -24.41
C PHE A 347 -2.22 -8.27 -25.79
N GLY A 348 -1.35 -8.95 -26.54
CA GLY A 348 -1.00 -8.54 -27.91
C GLY A 348 -2.16 -8.77 -28.87
N LYS A 349 -2.12 -8.11 -30.04
CA LYS A 349 -3.18 -8.13 -31.07
C LYS A 349 -3.57 -9.53 -31.60
N GLU A 350 -2.85 -10.58 -31.23
CA GLU A 350 -3.14 -11.96 -31.63
C GLU A 350 -3.86 -12.78 -30.54
N PHE A 351 -4.07 -12.22 -29.33
CA PHE A 351 -4.69 -12.90 -28.18
C PHE A 351 -5.71 -12.01 -27.45
N ASP A 352 -6.76 -11.58 -28.16
CA ASP A 352 -7.73 -10.60 -27.65
C ASP A 352 -8.78 -11.19 -26.67
N PHE A 353 -8.85 -12.51 -26.45
CA PHE A 353 -9.81 -13.08 -25.49
C PHE A 353 -9.40 -14.45 -24.93
N VAL A 354 -9.11 -14.53 -23.63
CA VAL A 354 -8.73 -15.79 -22.97
C VAL A 354 -9.90 -16.36 -22.17
N LEU A 355 -10.25 -17.62 -22.44
CA LEU A 355 -11.36 -18.31 -21.78
C LEU A 355 -10.90 -19.19 -20.60
N TYR A 356 -11.61 -19.01 -19.49
CA TYR A 356 -11.38 -19.68 -18.20
C TYR A 356 -12.63 -20.47 -17.80
N PRO A 357 -12.71 -21.77 -18.14
CA PRO A 357 -13.78 -22.64 -17.68
C PRO A 357 -13.60 -23.01 -16.20
N LYS A 358 -14.72 -23.21 -15.51
CA LYS A 358 -14.79 -23.71 -14.14
C LYS A 358 -15.97 -24.66 -13.99
N PHE A 359 -15.72 -25.77 -13.29
CA PHE A 359 -16.74 -26.73 -12.90
C PHE A 359 -16.57 -27.06 -11.42
N SER A 360 -17.66 -27.11 -10.67
CA SER A 360 -17.62 -27.56 -9.27
C SER A 360 -18.88 -28.34 -8.90
N GLY A 361 -18.69 -29.33 -8.03
CA GLY A 361 -19.76 -30.14 -7.48
C GLY A 361 -19.63 -30.23 -5.96
N SER A 362 -20.76 -30.23 -5.27
CA SER A 362 -20.80 -30.56 -3.85
C SER A 362 -22.01 -31.41 -3.50
N TRP A 363 -21.84 -32.32 -2.54
CA TRP A 363 -22.85 -33.25 -2.10
C TRP A 363 -22.88 -33.34 -0.58
N VAL A 364 -24.01 -32.99 0.02
CA VAL A 364 -24.30 -33.16 1.44
C VAL A 364 -24.78 -34.60 1.65
N VAL A 365 -23.87 -35.48 2.03
CA VAL A 365 -24.14 -36.91 2.17
C VAL A 365 -25.05 -37.17 3.36
N THR A 366 -24.92 -36.38 4.44
CA THR A 366 -25.77 -36.51 5.64
C THR A 366 -27.24 -36.23 5.40
N ASP A 367 -27.59 -35.53 4.32
CA ASP A 367 -28.98 -35.20 3.98
C ASP A 367 -29.62 -36.29 3.09
N GLU A 368 -28.89 -37.38 2.80
CA GLU A 368 -29.44 -38.53 2.11
C GLU A 368 -30.15 -39.48 3.09
N PRO A 369 -31.32 -40.04 2.72
CA PRO A 369 -32.07 -40.95 3.59
C PRO A 369 -31.27 -42.16 4.07
N PHE A 370 -30.25 -42.61 3.32
CA PHE A 370 -29.41 -43.74 3.69
C PHE A 370 -28.32 -43.39 4.73
N PHE A 371 -28.08 -42.11 5.00
CA PHE A 371 -27.01 -41.63 5.89
C PHE A 371 -27.56 -40.84 7.10
N ALA A 372 -28.85 -40.50 7.10
CA ALA A 372 -29.49 -39.64 8.10
C ALA A 372 -29.31 -40.09 9.56
N ASP A 373 -29.19 -41.40 9.82
CA ASP A 373 -29.08 -41.98 11.17
C ASP A 373 -27.63 -42.36 11.57
N ASN A 374 -26.62 -41.87 10.85
CA ASN A 374 -25.23 -42.23 11.13
C ASN A 374 -24.69 -41.54 12.40
N PRO A 375 -24.28 -42.28 13.46
CA PRO A 375 -23.83 -41.68 14.72
C PRO A 375 -22.41 -41.11 14.66
N LEU A 376 -21.65 -41.34 13.57
CA LEU A 376 -20.26 -40.94 13.45
C LEU A 376 -20.08 -39.51 12.92
N PHE A 377 -21.02 -39.01 12.11
CA PHE A 377 -20.88 -37.70 11.45
C PHE A 377 -22.17 -36.88 11.55
N SER A 378 -22.10 -35.72 12.20
CA SER A 378 -23.22 -34.76 12.28
C SER A 378 -23.45 -33.99 10.97
N THR A 379 -22.40 -33.83 10.16
CA THR A 379 -22.48 -33.24 8.81
C THR A 379 -21.33 -33.79 7.97
N LEU A 380 -21.64 -34.39 6.82
CA LEU A 380 -20.65 -34.86 5.86
C LEU A 380 -20.96 -34.24 4.49
N LYS A 381 -20.04 -33.41 3.99
CA LYS A 381 -20.16 -32.75 2.68
C LYS A 381 -18.93 -32.99 1.83
N LEU A 382 -19.11 -33.67 0.71
CA LEU A 382 -18.08 -33.89 -0.30
C LEU A 382 -18.08 -32.72 -1.29
N ARG A 383 -16.89 -32.28 -1.72
CA ARG A 383 -16.70 -31.18 -2.67
C ARG A 383 -15.58 -31.51 -3.65
N ALA A 384 -15.80 -31.25 -4.92
CA ALA A 384 -14.78 -31.33 -5.97
C ALA A 384 -14.91 -30.12 -6.90
N ALA A 385 -13.80 -29.56 -7.33
CA ALA A 385 -13.78 -28.43 -8.26
C ALA A 385 -12.58 -28.51 -9.19
N TRP A 386 -12.77 -28.09 -10.43
CA TRP A 386 -11.73 -27.97 -11.45
C TRP A 386 -11.97 -26.69 -12.25
N GLY A 387 -10.91 -25.97 -12.60
CA GLY A 387 -11.02 -24.80 -13.45
C GLY A 387 -9.67 -24.31 -13.92
N LYS A 388 -9.67 -23.47 -14.95
CA LYS A 388 -8.48 -22.76 -15.43
C LYS A 388 -8.54 -21.33 -14.90
N ALA A 389 -7.38 -20.80 -14.53
CA ALA A 389 -7.19 -19.39 -14.20
C ALA A 389 -5.90 -18.91 -14.88
N GLY A 390 -5.86 -17.64 -15.25
CA GLY A 390 -4.70 -17.01 -15.87
C GLY A 390 -4.15 -15.90 -14.99
N GLN A 391 -2.83 -15.74 -15.03
CA GLN A 391 -2.17 -14.53 -14.53
C GLN A 391 -2.00 -13.59 -15.73
N GLN A 392 -2.36 -12.33 -15.54
CA GLN A 392 -2.15 -11.33 -16.60
C GLN A 392 -0.65 -11.04 -16.76
N PRO A 393 -0.16 -10.89 -17.99
CA PRO A 393 1.19 -10.41 -18.27
C PRO A 393 1.42 -9.04 -17.65
N ASP A 394 2.70 -8.69 -17.50
CA ASP A 394 3.07 -7.35 -17.09
C ASP A 394 2.64 -6.32 -18.15
N VAL A 395 2.44 -5.08 -17.72
CA VAL A 395 2.08 -3.99 -18.62
C VAL A 395 3.20 -3.81 -19.64
N PHE A 396 2.85 -3.65 -20.93
CA PHE A 396 3.78 -3.57 -22.07
C PHE A 396 4.42 -4.90 -22.54
N ALA A 397 4.05 -6.06 -21.97
CA ALA A 397 4.52 -7.36 -22.48
C ALA A 397 4.21 -7.58 -23.99
N ALA A 398 3.11 -7.00 -24.48
CA ALA A 398 2.74 -7.03 -25.90
C ALA A 398 3.53 -6.07 -26.81
N LEU A 399 4.20 -5.05 -26.25
CA LEU A 399 4.88 -3.98 -26.99
C LEU A 399 6.41 -4.11 -26.98
N ARG A 400 6.95 -5.02 -26.17
CA ARG A 400 8.38 -5.12 -25.89
C ARG A 400 9.13 -5.97 -26.91
N THR A 401 9.62 -5.31 -27.96
CA THR A 401 10.90 -5.69 -28.58
C THR A 401 12.03 -4.72 -28.20
N TYR A 402 11.71 -3.50 -27.72
CA TYR A 402 12.69 -2.46 -27.40
C TYR A 402 12.23 -1.53 -26.26
N GLU A 403 13.17 -1.09 -25.42
CA GLU A 403 13.03 -0.04 -24.39
C GLU A 403 13.78 1.21 -24.81
N ALA A 404 13.22 2.39 -24.54
CA ALA A 404 13.93 3.65 -24.72
C ALA A 404 15.06 3.75 -23.68
N SER A 405 16.28 4.01 -24.15
CA SER A 405 17.46 4.18 -23.32
C SER A 405 18.25 5.40 -23.77
N VAL A 406 19.10 5.93 -22.90
CA VAL A 406 20.02 7.02 -23.25
C VAL A 406 21.32 6.39 -23.72
N GLY A 407 21.59 6.51 -25.02
CA GLY A 407 22.82 6.05 -25.62
C GLY A 407 24.01 6.96 -25.28
N PRO A 408 25.24 6.56 -25.65
CA PRO A 408 26.43 7.39 -25.48
C PRO A 408 26.22 8.80 -26.07
N GLY A 409 26.57 9.84 -25.31
CA GLY A 409 26.42 11.23 -25.73
C GLY A 409 25.02 11.83 -25.55
N GLY A 410 24.10 11.15 -24.83
CA GLY A 410 22.76 11.69 -24.54
C GLY A 410 21.77 11.52 -25.69
N VAL A 411 22.12 10.73 -26.71
CA VAL A 411 21.25 10.46 -27.86
C VAL A 411 20.20 9.42 -27.47
N PRO A 412 18.90 9.64 -27.77
CA PRO A 412 17.87 8.63 -27.57
C PRO A 412 18.21 7.35 -28.34
N THR A 413 18.18 6.19 -27.68
CA THR A 413 18.40 4.89 -28.29
C THR A 413 17.33 3.88 -27.86
N LEU A 414 17.35 2.71 -28.48
CA LEU A 414 16.46 1.59 -28.19
C LEU A 414 17.30 0.37 -27.83
N THR A 415 17.05 -0.24 -26.66
CA THR A 415 17.71 -1.49 -26.24
C THR A 415 16.69 -2.61 -26.16
N PRO A 416 17.01 -3.87 -26.51
CA PRO A 416 16.08 -4.98 -26.31
C PRO A 416 15.64 -5.07 -24.85
N SER A 417 14.34 -5.12 -24.59
CA SER A 417 13.81 -5.40 -23.26
C SER A 417 14.11 -6.86 -22.89
N ALA A 418 14.73 -7.08 -21.74
CA ALA A 418 14.95 -8.42 -21.19
C ALA A 418 13.67 -9.04 -20.62
#